data_AF-K1SH99-F1
#
_entry.id   AF-K1SH99-F1
#
_cell.length_a   1.000
_cell.length_b   1.000
_cell.length_c   1.000
_cell.angle_alpha   90.00
_cell.angle_beta   90.00
_cell.angle_gamma   90.00
#
_symmetry.space_group_name_H-M   'P 1'
#
loop_
_entity.id
_entity.type
_entity.pdbx_description
1 polymer ?
#
loop_
_entity_poly.entity_id
_entity_poly.type
_entity_poly.pdbx_seq_one_letter_code
_entity_poly.pdbx_strand_id
1 'polypeptide(L)'
;MAEHFGVKPEDITSKKRNSEFVQPRQVVMYLCRELTDTSFTNIGKLLGKKDHTTIIHGVNKVSAEIQTNEELRNKIDIITKKINPS
;
A
#
# COMPACT_ATOMS: atom_id res chain seq x y z
N MET A 1 -2.70 -7.94 -6.48
CA MET A 1 -2.63 -6.61 -5.84
C MET A 1 -3.21 -5.53 -6.73
N ALA A 2 -2.55 -5.23 -7.84
CA ALA A 2 -2.96 -4.19 -8.77
C ALA A 2 -4.36 -4.47 -9.38
N GLU A 3 -4.63 -5.73 -9.72
CA GLU A 3 -5.96 -6.21 -10.16
C GLU A 3 -7.10 -5.96 -9.17
N HIS A 4 -6.84 -5.93 -7.86
CA HIS A 4 -7.89 -5.73 -6.84
C HIS A 4 -8.35 -4.28 -6.71
N PHE A 5 -7.51 -3.34 -7.14
CA PHE A 5 -7.86 -1.93 -7.23
C PHE A 5 -8.13 -1.52 -8.68
N GLY A 6 -8.09 -2.44 -9.65
CA GLY A 6 -8.20 -2.13 -11.08
C GLY A 6 -7.04 -1.30 -11.64
N VAL A 7 -5.89 -1.29 -10.95
CA VAL A 7 -4.72 -0.48 -11.32
C VAL A 7 -3.62 -1.37 -11.90
N LYS A 8 -2.74 -0.85 -12.75
CA LYS A 8 -1.54 -1.60 -13.17
C LYS A 8 -0.44 -1.47 -12.12
N PRO A 9 0.47 -2.45 -11.98
CA PRO A 9 1.65 -2.32 -11.11
C PRO A 9 2.46 -1.05 -11.42
N GLU A 10 2.54 -0.70 -12.69
CA GLU A 10 3.17 0.52 -13.19
C GLU A 10 2.50 1.79 -12.64
N ASP A 11 1.17 1.81 -12.53
CA ASP A 11 0.43 2.94 -11.95
C ASP A 11 0.69 3.08 -10.45
N ILE A 12 0.97 1.99 -9.74
CA ILE A 12 1.37 2.01 -8.32
C ILE A 12 2.77 2.62 -8.17
N THR A 13 3.71 2.30 -9.06
CA THR A 13 5.08 2.88 -9.04
C THR A 13 5.15 4.28 -9.67
N SER A 14 4.10 4.72 -10.35
CA SER A 14 4.06 5.99 -11.06
C SER A 14 4.11 7.22 -10.13
N LYS A 15 4.51 8.37 -10.70
CA LYS A 15 4.44 9.69 -10.05
C LYS A 15 3.06 10.33 -10.14
N LYS A 16 2.12 9.77 -10.92
CA LYS A 16 0.75 10.29 -11.10
C LYS A 16 0.07 10.48 -9.74
N ARG A 17 -0.48 11.67 -9.46
CA ARG A 17 -1.11 11.99 -8.16
C ARG A 17 -2.64 11.84 -8.17
N ASN A 18 -3.22 11.22 -9.19
CA ASN A 18 -4.67 11.01 -9.26
C ASN A 18 -5.15 10.29 -8.00
N SER A 19 -6.23 10.79 -7.40
CA SER A 19 -6.82 10.30 -6.15
C SER A 19 -7.11 8.80 -6.20
N GLU A 20 -7.52 8.31 -7.38
CA GLU A 20 -7.81 6.91 -7.70
C GLU A 20 -6.61 5.97 -7.44
N PHE A 21 -5.37 6.45 -7.58
CA PHE A 21 -4.14 5.68 -7.34
C PHE A 21 -3.52 5.94 -5.96
N VAL A 22 -4.01 6.92 -5.20
CA VAL A 22 -3.44 7.27 -3.89
C VAL A 22 -3.72 6.16 -2.87
N GLN A 23 -4.98 5.77 -2.71
CA GLN A 23 -5.36 4.72 -1.75
C GLN A 23 -4.69 3.37 -2.06
N PRO A 24 -4.69 2.87 -3.31
CA PRO A 24 -3.97 1.62 -3.65
C PRO A 24 -2.47 1.66 -3.28
N ARG A 25 -1.79 2.79 -3.52
CA ARG A 25 -0.36 2.92 -3.15
C ARG A 25 -0.14 2.91 -1.65
N GLN A 26 -0.99 3.59 -0.90
CA GLN A 26 -0.88 3.62 0.56
C GLN A 26 -1.11 2.22 1.15
N VAL A 27 -2.07 1.47 0.59
CA VAL A 27 -2.32 0.07 0.98
C VAL A 27 -1.10 -0.81 0.69
N VAL A 28 -0.45 -0.65 -0.47
CA VAL A 28 0.80 -1.37 -0.78
C VAL A 28 1.91 -1.02 0.20
N MET A 29 2.08 0.26 0.55
CA MET A 29 3.08 0.69 1.54
C MET A 29 2.84 0.02 2.90
N TYR A 30 1.57 -0.03 3.34
CA TYR A 30 1.17 -0.71 4.57
C TYR A 30 1.47 -2.21 4.52
N LEU A 31 1.05 -2.90 3.47
CA LEU A 31 1.28 -4.34 3.30
C LEU A 31 2.77 -4.70 3.23
N CYS A 32 3.59 -3.91 2.52
CA CYS A 32 5.03 -4.12 2.52
C CYS A 32 5.62 -4.02 3.92
N ARG A 33 5.09 -3.15 4.78
CA ARG A 33 5.58 -2.99 6.16
C ARG A 33 5.13 -4.12 7.08
N GLU A 34 3.91 -4.61 6.91
CA GLU A 34 3.33 -5.67 7.74
C GLU A 34 3.80 -7.07 7.34
N LEU A 35 3.98 -7.30 6.04
CA LEU A 35 4.35 -8.62 5.51
C LEU A 35 5.87 -8.81 5.39
N THR A 36 6.66 -7.75 5.56
CA THR A 36 8.12 -7.82 5.45
C THR A 36 8.80 -6.93 6.49
N ASP A 37 10.00 -7.32 6.92
CA ASP A 37 10.87 -6.49 7.77
C ASP A 37 11.64 -5.40 6.99
N THR A 38 11.14 -5.03 5.81
CA THR A 38 11.79 -4.02 4.96
C THR A 38 11.66 -2.62 5.57
N SER A 39 12.77 -1.90 5.64
CA SER A 39 12.78 -0.51 6.13
C SER A 39 11.98 0.43 5.21
N PHE A 40 11.42 1.51 5.78
CA PHE A 40 10.68 2.53 5.00
C PHE A 40 11.49 3.10 3.83
N THR A 41 12.81 3.23 4.01
CA THR A 41 13.74 3.67 2.96
C THR A 41 13.79 2.68 1.79
N ASN A 42 13.87 1.39 2.08
CA ASN A 42 13.92 0.36 1.04
C ASN A 42 12.56 0.18 0.36
N ILE A 43 11.45 0.26 1.10
CA ILE A 43 10.09 0.28 0.52
C ILE A 43 9.96 1.49 -0.44
N GLY A 44 10.46 2.66 -0.04
CA GLY A 44 10.50 3.84 -0.90
C GLY A 44 11.24 3.59 -2.21
N LYS A 45 12.44 3.01 -2.14
CA LYS A 45 13.24 2.64 -3.33
C LYS A 45 12.48 1.68 -4.26
N LEU A 46 11.86 0.64 -3.72
CA LEU A 46 11.09 -0.35 -4.48
C LEU A 46 9.88 0.29 -5.21
N LEU A 47 9.26 1.30 -4.59
CA LEU A 47 8.13 2.02 -5.16
C LEU A 47 8.54 3.23 -6.03
N GLY A 48 9.84 3.41 -6.29
CA GLY A 48 10.36 4.54 -7.07
C GLY A 48 10.20 5.91 -6.38
N LYS A 49 10.01 5.93 -5.05
CA LYS A 49 9.89 7.13 -4.22
C LYS A 49 11.23 7.42 -3.54
N LYS A 50 11.68 8.67 -3.59
CA LYS A 50 12.91 9.11 -2.91
C LYS A 50 12.69 9.45 -1.43
N ASP A 51 11.48 9.90 -1.06
CA ASP A 51 11.17 10.37 0.28
C ASP A 51 10.47 9.30 1.12
N HIS A 52 11.21 8.69 2.04
CA HIS A 52 10.71 7.67 2.98
C HIS A 52 9.60 8.18 3.89
N THR A 53 9.53 9.50 4.13
CA THR A 53 8.43 10.15 4.87
C THR A 53 7.08 9.92 4.19
N THR A 54 7.03 9.84 2.86
CA THR A 54 5.80 9.51 2.10
C THR A 54 5.31 8.11 2.45
N ILE A 55 6.23 7.17 2.67
CA ILE A 55 5.91 5.80 3.06
C ILE A 55 5.34 5.79 4.48
N ILE A 56 5.99 6.49 5.41
CA ILE A 56 5.52 6.62 6.80
C ILE A 56 4.11 7.21 6.83
N HIS A 57 3.86 8.30 6.10
CA HIS A 57 2.53 8.90 6.01
C HIS A 57 1.49 7.94 5.41
N GLY A 58 1.84 7.19 4.36
CA GLY A 58 0.94 6.21 3.74
C GLY A 58 0.57 5.07 4.68
N VAL A 59 1.57 4.51 5.36
CA VAL A 59 1.41 3.43 6.36
C VAL A 59 0.54 3.89 7.53
N ASN A 60 0.87 5.04 8.12
CA ASN A 60 0.11 5.58 9.25
C ASN A 60 -1.33 5.90 8.88
N LYS A 61 -1.56 6.46 7.68
CA LYS A 61 -2.90 6.77 7.21
C LYS A 61 -3.74 5.51 7.07
N VAL A 62 -3.22 4.47 6.40
CA VAL A 62 -3.95 3.20 6.25
C VAL A 62 -4.16 2.54 7.59
N SER A 63 -3.14 2.53 8.47
CA SER A 63 -3.24 1.98 9.82
C SER A 63 -4.34 2.66 10.68
N ALA A 64 -4.54 3.97 10.51
CA ALA A 64 -5.65 4.69 11.15
C ALA A 64 -6.99 4.41 10.46
N GLU A 65 -7.01 4.33 9.13
CA GLU A 65 -8.24 4.11 8.36
C GLU A 65 -8.82 2.71 8.60
N ILE A 66 -7.99 1.67 8.71
CA ILE A 66 -8.47 0.30 9.00
C ILE A 66 -9.08 0.13 10.40
N GLN A 67 -8.78 1.04 11.34
CA GLN A 67 -9.38 1.01 12.68
C GLN A 67 -10.82 1.51 12.67
N THR A 68 -11.19 2.33 11.70
CA THR A 68 -12.50 2.98 11.62
C THR A 68 -13.32 2.54 10.40
N ASN A 69 -12.67 1.96 9.38
CA ASN A 69 -13.28 1.52 8.13
C ASN A 69 -13.17 -0.01 7.98
N GLU A 70 -14.22 -0.73 8.35
CA GLU A 70 -14.30 -2.19 8.20
C GLU A 70 -14.25 -2.64 6.75
N GLU A 71 -14.78 -1.87 5.80
CA GLU A 71 -14.73 -2.21 4.38
C GLU A 71 -13.28 -2.22 3.87
N LEU A 72 -12.49 -1.21 4.25
CA LEU A 72 -11.08 -1.14 3.92
C LEU A 72 -10.30 -2.29 4.58
N ARG A 73 -10.57 -2.56 5.87
CA ARG A 73 -9.95 -3.67 6.60
C ARG A 73 -10.22 -5.01 5.90
N ASN A 74 -11.48 -5.29 5.57
CA ASN A 74 -11.86 -6.51 4.85
C ASN A 74 -11.18 -6.60 3.47
N LYS A 75 -11.11 -5.50 2.73
CA LYS A 75 -10.38 -5.46 1.45
C LYS A 75 -8.91 -5.83 1.65
N ILE A 76 -8.25 -5.24 2.64
CA ILE A 76 -6.85 -5.52 2.97
C ILE A 76 -6.65 -6.98 3.38
N ASP A 77 -7.52 -7.55 4.21
CA ASP A 77 -7.43 -8.95 4.63
C ASP A 77 -7.58 -9.92 3.45
N ILE A 78 -8.52 -9.66 2.53
CA ILE A 78 -8.69 -10.46 1.30
C ILE A 78 -7.42 -10.41 0.45
N ILE A 79 -6.88 -9.20 0.30
CA ILE A 79 -5.66 -8.91 -0.45
C ILE A 79 -4.48 -9.66 0.18
N THR A 80 -4.28 -9.57 1.49
CA THR A 80 -3.22 -10.26 2.24
C THR A 80 -3.29 -11.77 2.07
N LYS A 81 -4.48 -12.38 2.23
CA LYS A 81 -4.69 -13.82 2.05
C LYS A 81 -4.35 -14.30 0.64
N LYS A 82 -4.52 -13.46 -0.39
CA LYS A 82 -4.15 -13.80 -1.77
C LYS A 82 -2.65 -13.66 -2.06
N ILE A 83 -1.92 -12.79 -1.36
CA ILE A 83 -0.47 -12.66 -1.52
C ILE A 83 0.24 -13.83 -0.86
N ASN A 84 -0.24 -14.23 0.31
CA ASN A 84 0.32 -15.33 1.07
C ASN A 84 -0.76 -16.40 1.29
N PRO A 85 -1.10 -17.20 0.26
CA PRO A 85 -1.94 -18.36 0.45
C PRO A 85 -1.10 -19.37 1.25
N SER A 86 -1.32 -19.42 2.57
CA SER A 86 -0.91 -20.59 3.36
C SER A 86 -1.72 -21.80 2.93
#